data_AF-A0A2G1YFS3-F1
#
_entry.id   AF-A0A2G1YFS3-F1
#
_cell.length_a   1.000
_cell.length_b   1.000
_cell.length_c   1.000
_cell.angle_alpha   90.00
_cell.angle_beta   90.00
_cell.angle_gamma   90.00
#
_symmetry.space_group_name_H-M   'P 1'
#
loop_
_entity.id
_entity.type
_entity.pdbx_description
1 polymer ?
#
loop_
_entity_poly.entity_id
_entity_poly.type
_entity_poly.pdbx_seq_one_letter_code
_entity_poly.pdbx_strand_id
1 'polypeptide(L)'
;MTDQPPFAIFAPPIRPQSPLRQAITAAYRRDEAEALAPLIEAASLPDELRAAIAATARTLVTALRANHKGTGVEGLVQEYALSSQEGVALMCLAEALLRIPDAATRDALIRDKIADGDWGAHLGGDKSLFVNAATWGLVVTG
;
A
#
# COMPACT_ATOMS: atom_id res chain seq x y z
N MET A 1 1.50 46.36 -30.10
CA MET A 1 0.93 45.00 -30.04
C MET A 1 2.00 44.07 -30.55
N THR A 2 2.62 43.26 -29.69
CA THR A 2 3.54 42.21 -30.12
C THR A 2 2.71 41.12 -30.78
N ASP A 3 2.72 41.10 -32.11
CA ASP A 3 1.98 40.15 -32.94
C ASP A 3 2.71 38.80 -32.90
N GLN A 4 2.49 38.05 -31.82
CA GLN A 4 3.14 36.77 -31.60
C GLN A 4 2.33 35.68 -32.30
N PRO A 5 2.91 34.93 -33.25
CA PRO A 5 2.16 33.96 -34.02
C PRO A 5 1.61 32.86 -33.10
N PRO A 6 0.41 32.30 -33.40
CA PRO A 6 -0.13 31.19 -32.65
C PRO A 6 0.90 30.06 -32.48
N PHE A 7 0.98 29.50 -31.27
CA PHE A 7 1.89 28.40 -30.88
C PHE A 7 3.39 28.71 -30.86
N ALA A 8 3.82 29.97 -30.98
CA ALA A 8 5.25 30.35 -30.96
C ALA A 8 6.04 29.86 -29.73
N ILE A 9 5.37 29.62 -28.59
CA ILE A 9 5.97 29.11 -27.34
C ILE A 9 5.17 27.88 -26.85
N PHE A 10 4.62 27.08 -27.75
CA PHE A 10 3.92 25.88 -27.35
C PHE A 10 4.91 24.78 -26.95
N ALA A 11 4.93 24.46 -25.65
CA ALA A 11 5.70 23.37 -25.04
C ALA A 11 7.20 23.31 -25.42
N PRO A 12 7.98 24.40 -25.27
CA PRO A 12 9.42 24.33 -25.45
C PRO A 12 10.02 23.31 -24.46
N PRO A 13 10.94 22.45 -24.89
CA PRO A 13 11.60 21.54 -23.97
C PRO A 13 12.46 22.33 -22.99
N ILE A 14 12.51 21.89 -21.72
CA ILE A 14 13.32 22.53 -20.66
C ILE A 14 14.80 22.66 -21.08
N ARG A 15 15.28 21.70 -21.89
CA ARG A 15 16.61 21.70 -22.53
C ARG A 15 16.57 20.88 -23.83
N PRO A 16 17.50 21.10 -24.77
CA PRO A 16 17.66 20.24 -25.94
C PRO A 16 17.77 18.76 -25.54
N GLN A 17 17.02 17.89 -26.24
CA GLN A 17 17.02 16.46 -25.92
C GLN A 17 18.28 15.80 -26.50
N SER A 18 19.14 15.28 -25.64
CA SER A 18 20.30 14.49 -26.04
C SER A 18 19.86 13.16 -26.69
N PRO A 19 20.75 12.48 -27.45
CA PRO A 19 20.42 11.18 -28.05
C PRO A 19 19.89 10.15 -27.04
N LEU A 20 20.46 10.09 -25.84
CA LEU A 20 19.99 9.21 -24.76
C LEU A 20 18.58 9.57 -24.26
N ARG A 21 18.26 10.87 -24.18
CA ARG A 21 16.91 11.33 -23.78
C ARG A 21 15.87 11.04 -24.86
N GLN A 22 16.25 11.13 -26.12
CA GLN A 22 15.41 10.75 -27.24
C GLN A 22 15.13 9.24 -27.23
N ALA A 23 16.12 8.40 -26.93
CA ALA A 23 15.94 6.95 -26.79
C ALA A 23 14.92 6.57 -25.70
N ILE A 24 14.97 7.24 -24.53
CA ILE A 24 13.97 7.06 -23.46
C ILE A 24 12.58 7.45 -23.96
N THR A 25 12.46 8.61 -24.62
CA THR A 25 11.17 9.10 -25.13
C THR A 25 10.59 8.16 -26.19
N ALA A 26 11.43 7.62 -27.08
CA ALA A 26 11.05 6.66 -28.10
C ALA A 26 10.58 5.32 -27.53
N ALA A 27 11.04 4.94 -26.32
CA ALA A 27 10.65 3.69 -25.66
C ALA A 27 9.33 3.80 -24.87
N TYR A 28 8.75 4.99 -24.70
CA TYR A 28 7.62 5.22 -23.79
C TYR A 28 6.44 4.27 -24.07
N ARG A 29 6.02 4.16 -25.33
CA ARG A 29 4.88 3.32 -25.74
C ARG A 29 5.30 2.29 -26.78
N ARG A 30 6.49 1.73 -26.61
CA ARG A 30 6.97 0.61 -27.45
C ARG A 30 6.02 -0.57 -27.29
N ASP A 31 5.84 -1.32 -28.36
CA ASP A 31 5.12 -2.60 -28.31
C ASP A 31 5.75 -3.53 -27.26
N GLU A 32 4.93 -4.26 -26.53
CA GLU A 32 5.39 -5.09 -25.42
C GLU A 32 6.30 -6.23 -25.90
N ALA A 33 6.00 -6.84 -27.05
CA ALA A 33 6.84 -7.91 -27.59
C ALA A 33 8.20 -7.36 -28.04
N GLU A 34 8.22 -6.19 -28.68
CA GLU A 34 9.46 -5.48 -29.03
C GLU A 34 10.27 -5.07 -27.80
N ALA A 35 9.61 -4.71 -26.70
CA ALA A 35 10.28 -4.36 -25.45
C ALA A 35 10.85 -5.59 -24.73
N LEU A 36 10.12 -6.71 -24.72
CA LEU A 36 10.52 -7.93 -24.03
C LEU A 36 11.67 -8.67 -24.71
N ALA A 37 11.71 -8.72 -26.04
CA ALA A 37 12.74 -9.47 -26.77
C ALA A 37 14.19 -9.18 -26.30
N PRO A 38 14.67 -7.92 -26.26
CA PRO A 38 16.01 -7.61 -25.76
C PRO A 38 16.16 -7.80 -24.25
N LEU A 39 15.07 -7.69 -23.47
CA LEU A 39 15.11 -7.87 -22.01
C LEU A 39 15.28 -9.34 -21.63
N ILE A 40 14.64 -10.26 -22.35
CA ILE A 40 14.79 -11.71 -22.13
C ILE A 40 16.23 -12.14 -22.41
N GLU A 41 16.82 -11.65 -23.50
CA GLU A 41 18.23 -11.92 -23.82
C GLU A 41 19.15 -11.37 -22.72
N ALA A 42 18.98 -10.11 -22.33
CA ALA A 42 19.79 -9.48 -21.29
C ALA A 42 19.64 -10.13 -19.90
N ALA A 43 18.47 -10.68 -19.59
CA ALA A 43 18.17 -11.34 -18.32
C ALA A 43 18.46 -12.86 -18.35
N SER A 44 18.91 -13.41 -19.48
CA SER A 44 19.23 -14.83 -19.60
C SER A 44 20.50 -15.15 -18.81
N LEU A 45 20.39 -16.12 -17.91
CA LEU A 45 21.48 -16.56 -17.03
C LEU A 45 21.81 -18.04 -17.29
N PRO A 46 23.08 -18.46 -17.10
CA PRO A 46 23.45 -19.86 -17.09
C PRO A 46 22.66 -20.66 -16.06
N ASP A 47 22.42 -21.94 -16.34
CA ASP A 47 21.57 -22.80 -15.52
C ASP A 47 22.12 -22.99 -14.10
N GLU A 48 23.44 -23.04 -13.95
CA GLU A 48 24.11 -23.15 -12.65
C GLU A 48 23.84 -21.92 -11.77
N LEU A 49 23.89 -20.72 -12.38
CA LEU A 49 23.61 -19.47 -11.67
C LEU A 49 22.12 -19.37 -11.33
N ARG A 50 21.24 -19.80 -12.23
CA ARG A 50 19.80 -19.87 -11.98
C ARG A 50 19.48 -20.79 -10.80
N ALA A 51 20.13 -21.95 -10.72
CA ALA A 51 19.97 -22.90 -9.61
C ALA A 51 20.46 -22.30 -8.28
N ALA A 52 21.60 -21.63 -8.26
CA ALA A 52 22.13 -20.97 -7.07
C ALA A 52 21.22 -19.82 -6.57
N ILE A 53 20.69 -19.01 -7.50
CA ILE A 53 19.72 -17.96 -7.19
C ILE A 53 18.45 -18.57 -6.59
N ALA A 54 17.92 -19.65 -7.20
CA ALA A 54 16.72 -20.32 -6.70
C ALA A 54 16.91 -20.91 -5.29
N ALA A 55 18.08 -21.52 -5.02
CA ALA A 55 18.41 -22.03 -3.68
C ALA A 55 18.48 -20.91 -2.63
N THR A 56 19.09 -19.78 -2.99
CA THR A 56 19.16 -18.59 -2.13
C THR A 56 17.77 -18.03 -1.85
N ALA A 57 16.97 -17.81 -2.89
CA ALA A 57 15.59 -17.32 -2.75
C ALA A 57 14.74 -18.26 -1.89
N ARG A 58 14.86 -19.57 -2.07
CA ARG A 58 14.17 -20.57 -1.25
C ARG A 58 14.55 -20.47 0.22
N THR A 59 15.84 -20.29 0.51
CA THR A 59 16.32 -20.14 1.89
C THR A 59 15.71 -18.90 2.54
N LEU A 60 15.73 -17.76 1.85
CA LEU A 60 15.16 -16.51 2.33
C LEU A 60 13.65 -16.61 2.59
N VAL A 61 12.90 -17.14 1.62
CA VAL A 61 11.43 -17.31 1.75
C VAL A 61 11.08 -18.28 2.87
N THR A 62 11.83 -19.37 3.02
CA THR A 62 11.59 -20.35 4.10
C THR A 62 11.84 -19.72 5.46
N ALA A 63 12.93 -18.95 5.62
CA ALA A 63 13.23 -18.26 6.86
C ALA A 63 12.17 -17.19 7.21
N LEU A 64 11.68 -16.44 6.21
CA LEU A 64 10.60 -15.46 6.39
C LEU A 64 9.32 -16.14 6.86
N ARG A 65 8.92 -17.24 6.23
CA ARG A 65 7.70 -17.99 6.60
C ARG A 65 7.81 -18.64 7.97
N ALA A 66 8.97 -19.20 8.32
CA ALA A 66 9.18 -19.82 9.63
C ALA A 66 9.18 -18.82 10.79
N ASN A 67 9.61 -17.57 10.54
CA ASN A 67 9.63 -16.50 11.53
C ASN A 67 8.40 -15.58 11.46
N HIS A 68 7.35 -15.98 10.76
CA HIS A 68 6.08 -15.27 10.78
C HIS A 68 5.41 -15.47 12.14
N LYS A 69 5.89 -14.73 13.14
CA LYS A 69 5.10 -14.41 14.31
C LYS A 69 4.02 -13.48 13.78
N GLY A 70 2.82 -14.02 13.59
CA GLY A 70 1.64 -13.22 13.28
C GLY A 70 1.71 -11.97 14.15
N THR A 71 1.82 -10.82 13.51
CA THR A 71 1.70 -9.57 14.24
C THR A 71 0.38 -9.68 15.00
N GLY A 72 0.27 -9.23 16.26
CA GLY A 72 -0.97 -9.42 17.05
C GLY A 72 -2.24 -8.94 16.32
N VAL A 73 -2.05 -8.09 15.30
CA VAL A 73 -3.05 -7.68 14.32
C VAL A 73 -3.54 -8.84 13.45
N GLU A 74 -2.69 -9.68 12.85
CA GLU A 74 -3.11 -10.81 12.00
C GLU A 74 -3.95 -11.87 12.73
N GLY A 75 -3.64 -12.13 14.01
CA GLY A 75 -4.46 -13.01 14.85
C GLY A 75 -5.85 -12.42 15.16
N LEU A 76 -5.89 -11.12 15.48
CA LEU A 76 -7.15 -10.38 15.68
C LEU A 76 -7.95 -10.26 14.38
N VAL A 77 -7.29 -10.17 13.21
CA VAL A 77 -7.90 -10.15 11.87
C VAL A 77 -8.57 -11.47 11.54
N GLN A 78 -7.95 -12.60 11.87
CA GLN A 78 -8.56 -13.91 11.64
C GLN A 78 -9.75 -14.19 12.56
N GLU A 79 -9.67 -13.77 13.83
CA GLU A 79 -10.72 -14.02 14.82
C GLU A 79 -11.96 -13.12 14.63
N TYR A 80 -11.78 -11.89 14.10
CA TYR A 80 -12.86 -10.91 13.90
C TYR A 80 -12.97 -10.37 12.46
N ALA A 81 -12.52 -11.15 11.47
CA ALA A 81 -12.57 -10.86 10.03
C ALA A 81 -12.72 -9.36 9.70
N LEU A 82 -11.62 -8.59 9.82
CA LEU A 82 -11.64 -7.12 9.77
C LEU A 82 -12.03 -6.52 8.40
N SER A 83 -12.36 -7.37 7.43
CA SER A 83 -13.07 -7.00 6.20
C SER A 83 -14.56 -6.73 6.42
N SER A 84 -15.11 -7.11 7.57
CA SER A 84 -16.47 -6.78 7.98
C SER A 84 -16.54 -5.34 8.49
N GLN A 85 -17.72 -4.70 8.38
CA GLN A 85 -17.92 -3.37 8.95
C GLN A 85 -17.63 -3.34 10.46
N GLU A 86 -17.87 -4.45 11.15
CA GLU A 86 -17.64 -4.62 12.59
C GLU A 86 -16.15 -4.57 12.93
N GLY A 87 -15.31 -5.21 12.12
CA GLY A 87 -13.87 -5.20 12.36
C GLY A 87 -13.21 -3.85 12.04
N VAL A 88 -13.63 -3.17 10.97
CA VAL A 88 -13.20 -1.79 10.72
C VAL A 88 -13.56 -0.89 11.90
N ALA A 89 -14.78 -1.01 12.42
CA ALA A 89 -15.22 -0.25 13.60
C ALA A 89 -14.39 -0.58 14.85
N LEU A 90 -14.05 -1.84 15.10
CA LEU A 90 -13.24 -2.28 16.23
C LEU A 90 -11.82 -1.67 16.20
N MET A 91 -11.19 -1.62 15.02
CA MET A 91 -9.86 -1.03 14.87
C MET A 91 -9.87 0.50 15.01
N CYS A 92 -10.89 1.17 14.47
CA CYS A 92 -11.08 2.60 14.66
C CYS A 92 -11.32 2.96 16.14
N LEU A 93 -12.08 2.13 16.85
CA LEU A 93 -12.27 2.27 18.29
C LEU A 93 -10.94 2.09 19.04
N ALA A 94 -10.16 1.08 18.68
CA ALA A 94 -8.83 0.86 19.25
C ALA A 94 -7.91 2.07 19.03
N GLU A 95 -7.91 2.66 17.83
CA GLU A 95 -7.14 3.88 17.54
C GLU A 95 -7.59 5.06 18.41
N ALA A 96 -8.90 5.29 18.52
CA ALA A 96 -9.45 6.36 19.35
C ALA A 96 -9.10 6.18 20.84
N LEU A 97 -9.15 4.95 21.34
CA LEU A 97 -8.78 4.61 22.72
C LEU A 97 -7.27 4.77 22.98
N LEU A 98 -6.41 4.51 21.99
CA LEU A 98 -4.96 4.72 22.11
C LEU A 98 -4.58 6.21 22.16
N ARG A 99 -5.47 7.13 21.77
CA ARG A 99 -5.27 8.58 21.94
C ARG A 99 -5.52 9.06 23.37
N ILE A 100 -6.07 8.22 24.25
CA ILE A 100 -6.23 8.53 25.67
C ILE A 100 -4.89 8.23 26.37
N PRO A 101 -4.18 9.25 26.90
CA PRO A 101 -2.83 9.08 27.42
C PRO A 101 -2.79 8.33 28.77
N ASP A 102 -3.88 8.36 29.55
CA ASP A 102 -3.99 7.65 30.82
C ASP A 102 -4.63 6.27 30.63
N ALA A 103 -3.88 5.22 30.96
CA ALA A 103 -4.32 3.84 30.83
C ALA A 103 -5.49 3.52 31.77
N ALA A 104 -5.51 4.09 32.98
CA ALA A 104 -6.58 3.81 33.95
C ALA A 104 -7.93 4.37 33.46
N THR A 105 -7.94 5.58 32.92
CA THR A 105 -9.11 6.22 32.31
C THR A 105 -9.60 5.46 31.08
N ARG A 106 -8.67 5.02 30.22
CA ARG A 106 -9.00 4.20 29.05
C ARG A 106 -9.67 2.88 29.45
N ASP A 107 -9.11 2.17 30.42
CA ASP A 107 -9.61 0.85 30.84
C ASP A 107 -10.92 0.96 31.65
N ALA A 108 -11.13 2.08 32.35
CA ALA A 108 -12.42 2.41 32.96
C ALA A 108 -13.49 2.70 31.89
N LEU A 109 -13.16 3.44 30.84
CA LEU A 109 -14.06 3.73 29.71
C LEU A 109 -14.47 2.45 28.97
N ILE A 110 -13.51 1.54 28.74
CA ILE A 110 -13.78 0.25 28.10
C ILE A 110 -14.80 -0.56 28.91
N ARG A 111 -14.60 -0.68 30.23
CA ARG A 111 -15.50 -1.45 31.11
C ARG A 111 -16.88 -0.82 31.26
N ASP A 112 -16.97 0.50 31.38
CA ASP A 112 -18.22 1.18 31.76
C ASP A 112 -19.11 1.57 30.57
N LYS A 113 -18.55 1.67 29.36
CA LYS A 113 -19.27 2.20 28.18
C LYS A 113 -19.17 1.33 26.92
N ILE A 114 -18.17 0.47 26.81
CA ILE A 114 -17.92 -0.33 25.60
C ILE A 114 -18.31 -1.80 25.82
N ALA A 115 -18.09 -2.34 27.02
CA ALA A 115 -18.40 -3.74 27.33
C ALA A 115 -19.91 -4.03 27.45
N ASP A 116 -20.72 -3.03 27.84
CA ASP A 116 -22.13 -3.24 28.24
C ASP A 116 -23.19 -2.61 27.30
N GLY A 117 -22.89 -2.06 26.09
CA GLY A 117 -23.97 -1.36 25.34
C GLY A 117 -23.85 -1.00 23.83
N ASP A 118 -24.98 -1.29 23.16
CA ASP A 118 -25.64 -0.73 21.96
C ASP A 118 -24.92 0.34 21.10
N TRP A 119 -24.19 -0.13 20.10
CA TRP A 119 -23.35 0.62 19.15
C TRP A 119 -24.10 1.61 18.25
N GLY A 120 -25.44 1.50 18.13
CA GLY A 120 -26.23 2.33 17.23
C GLY A 120 -26.48 3.77 17.72
N ALA A 121 -26.55 3.99 19.03
CA ALA A 121 -27.00 5.26 19.59
C ALA A 121 -25.90 6.36 19.63
N HIS A 122 -24.63 5.98 19.50
CA HIS A 122 -23.48 6.88 19.70
C HIS A 122 -22.69 7.21 18.41
N LEU A 123 -23.10 6.68 17.26
CA LEU A 123 -22.48 6.95 15.95
C LEU A 123 -23.07 8.19 15.23
N GLY A 124 -23.88 8.99 15.93
CA GLY A 124 -24.39 10.28 15.44
C GLY A 124 -23.51 11.45 15.87
N GLY A 125 -22.71 12.00 14.94
CA GLY A 125 -22.05 13.30 15.13
C GLY A 125 -20.78 13.56 14.31
N ASP A 126 -20.95 14.22 13.16
CA ASP A 126 -20.06 15.15 12.43
C ASP A 126 -18.56 14.87 12.15
N LYS A 127 -17.98 13.73 12.50
CA LYS A 127 -16.75 13.25 11.86
C LYS A 127 -16.83 11.76 11.57
N SER A 128 -17.10 11.45 10.30
CA SER A 128 -17.20 10.07 9.81
C SER A 128 -15.95 9.28 10.20
N LEU A 129 -16.14 8.23 11.00
CA LEU A 129 -15.12 7.26 11.39
C LEU A 129 -14.56 6.48 10.17
N PHE A 130 -15.14 6.67 8.99
CA PHE A 130 -14.81 5.96 7.76
C PHE A 130 -13.87 6.71 6.80
N VAL A 131 -13.40 7.92 7.17
CA VAL A 131 -12.58 8.76 6.27
C VAL A 131 -11.28 8.08 5.81
N ASN A 132 -10.76 7.11 6.57
CA ASN A 132 -9.55 6.37 6.22
C ASN A 132 -9.78 4.88 5.88
N ALA A 133 -11.04 4.43 5.76
CA ALA A 133 -11.36 3.02 5.54
C ALA A 133 -10.76 2.46 4.23
N ALA A 134 -10.66 3.28 3.18
CA ALA A 134 -10.08 2.87 1.89
C ALA A 134 -8.56 2.61 1.97
N THR A 135 -7.82 3.39 2.77
CA THR A 135 -6.38 3.22 2.96
C THR A 135 -6.07 1.95 3.76
N TRP A 136 -6.90 1.63 4.76
CA TRP A 136 -6.74 0.43 5.58
C TRP A 136 -7.26 -0.84 4.92
N GLY A 137 -8.23 -0.75 4.01
CA GLY A 137 -8.62 -1.86 3.15
C GLY A 137 -7.44 -2.40 2.31
N LEU A 138 -6.55 -1.52 1.85
CA LEU A 138 -5.40 -1.92 1.02
C LEU A 138 -4.26 -2.58 1.82
N VAL A 139 -4.10 -2.20 3.10
CA VAL A 139 -3.10 -2.79 4.02
C VAL A 139 -3.54 -4.16 4.55
N VAL A 140 -4.84 -4.45 4.53
CA VAL A 140 -5.43 -5.64 5.17
C VAL A 140 -5.90 -6.70 4.16
N THR A 141 -6.21 -6.30 2.92
CA THR A 141 -6.61 -7.23 1.84
C THR A 141 -5.55 -7.49 0.79
N GLY A 142 -4.38 -6.83 0.91
CA GLY A 142 -3.23 -6.96 0.02
C GLY A 142 -2.12 -7.83 0.60
#